data_AF-A0A937WRS3-F1
#
_entry.id   AF-A0A937WRS3-F1
#
_cell.length_a   1.000
_cell.length_b   1.000
_cell.length_c   1.000
_cell.angle_alpha   90.00
_cell.angle_beta   90.00
_cell.angle_gamma   90.00
#
_symmetry.space_group_name_H-M   'P 1'
#
loop_
_entity.id
_entity.type
_entity.pdbx_description
1 polymer ?
#
loop_
_entity_poly.entity_id
_entity_poly.type
_entity_poly.pdbx_seq_one_letter_code
_entity_poly.pdbx_strand_id
1 'polypeptide(L)'
;MALEIIFEADQKYFEYLWNKKKQEDKEVEQIVDLPNKKIIRRAEEREVKRYNLTQAAKIIRVSRQGLYYWITKGLVKPRRDYRDYPVFTVFDIEKIIKWRNSIK
;
A
#
# COMPACT_ATOMS: atom_id res chain seq x y z
N MET A 1 -16.90 -19.78 -2.03
CA MET A 1 -16.78 -20.14 -0.60
C MET A 1 -15.39 -19.90 0.00
N ALA A 2 -14.38 -20.79 -0.12
CA ALA A 2 -13.12 -20.60 0.61
C ALA A 2 -12.30 -19.36 0.17
N LEU A 3 -12.27 -19.06 -1.14
CA LEU A 3 -11.56 -17.90 -1.70
C LEU A 3 -12.22 -16.55 -1.34
N GLU A 4 -13.53 -16.53 -1.14
CA GLU A 4 -14.27 -15.33 -0.72
C GLU A 4 -14.01 -15.02 0.75
N ILE A 5 -13.98 -16.04 1.61
CA ILE A 5 -13.66 -15.89 3.03
C ILE A 5 -12.24 -15.32 3.24
N ILE A 6 -11.27 -15.82 2.48
CA ILE A 6 -9.88 -15.31 2.52
C ILE A 6 -9.83 -13.85 2.03
N PHE A 7 -10.59 -13.52 0.98
CA PHE A 7 -10.65 -12.17 0.44
C PHE A 7 -11.30 -11.18 1.41
N GLU A 8 -12.40 -11.55 2.05
CA GLU A 8 -13.04 -10.73 3.09
C GLU A 8 -12.14 -10.53 4.30
N ALA A 9 -11.40 -11.57 4.71
CA ALA A 9 -10.42 -11.45 5.78
C ALA A 9 -9.29 -10.47 5.42
N ASP A 10 -8.78 -10.55 4.19
CA ASP A 10 -7.77 -9.60 3.69
C ASP A 10 -8.30 -8.15 3.63
N GLN A 11 -9.57 -7.96 3.24
CA GLN A 11 -10.20 -6.63 3.23
C GLN A 11 -10.40 -6.06 4.64
N LYS A 12 -10.94 -6.86 5.57
CA LYS A 12 -11.09 -6.44 6.97
C LYS A 12 -9.75 -6.11 7.61
N TYR A 13 -8.74 -6.93 7.33
CA TYR A 13 -7.39 -6.70 7.82
C TYR A 13 -6.76 -5.44 7.22
N PHE A 14 -6.99 -5.18 5.93
CA PHE A 14 -6.57 -3.94 5.29
C PHE A 14 -7.25 -2.71 5.93
N GLU A 15 -8.57 -2.74 6.12
CA GLU A 15 -9.33 -1.68 6.81
C GLU A 15 -8.84 -1.45 8.24
N TYR A 16 -8.53 -2.53 8.97
CA TYR A 16 -7.95 -2.43 10.31
C TYR A 16 -6.60 -1.70 10.28
N LEU A 17 -5.67 -2.14 9.41
CA LEU A 17 -4.37 -1.50 9.27
C LEU A 17 -4.50 -0.03 8.85
N TRP A 18 -5.44 0.25 7.95
CA TRP A 18 -5.73 1.60 7.47
C TRP A 18 -6.17 2.53 8.61
N ASN A 19 -7.13 2.10 9.42
CA ASN A 19 -7.66 2.90 10.52
C ASN A 19 -6.63 3.07 11.64
N LYS A 20 -5.88 2.01 11.97
CA LYS A 20 -4.77 2.07 12.94
C LYS A 20 -3.74 3.10 12.51
N LYS A 21 -3.31 3.02 11.25
CA LYS A 21 -2.35 3.96 10.67
C LYS A 21 -2.85 5.40 10.71
N LYS A 22 -4.13 5.63 10.42
CA LYS A 22 -4.73 6.98 10.46
C LYS A 22 -4.72 7.58 11.87
N GLN A 23 -4.79 6.75 12.91
CA GLN A 23 -4.62 7.17 14.30
C GLN A 23 -3.15 7.46 14.62
N GLU A 24 -2.24 6.55 14.25
CA GLU A 24 -0.79 6.73 14.42
C GLU A 24 -0.28 8.01 13.72
N ASP A 25 -0.68 8.27 12.47
CA ASP A 25 -0.29 9.47 11.73
C ASP A 25 -0.78 10.76 12.43
N LYS A 26 -1.97 10.74 13.05
CA LYS A 26 -2.49 11.88 13.83
C LYS A 26 -1.70 12.11 15.12
N GLU A 27 -1.25 11.06 15.77
CA GLU A 27 -0.44 11.14 16.99
C GLU A 27 0.99 11.59 16.66
N VAL A 28 1.61 11.02 15.62
CA VAL A 28 2.94 11.40 15.12
C VAL A 28 2.96 12.86 14.67
N GLU A 29 1.89 13.37 14.03
CA GLU A 29 1.78 14.78 13.65
C GLU A 29 1.73 15.74 14.83
N GLN A 30 1.22 15.30 15.97
CA GLN A 30 1.19 16.11 17.20
C GLN A 30 2.55 16.11 17.91
N ILE A 31 3.40 15.10 17.69
CA ILE A 31 4.60 14.86 18.50
C ILE A 31 5.89 15.33 17.80
N VAL A 32 5.95 15.42 16.46
CA VAL A 32 7.24 15.38 15.75
C VAL A 32 7.48 16.53 14.75
N ASP A 33 8.61 17.23 14.90
CA ASP A 33 9.14 18.19 13.92
C ASP A 33 9.63 17.52 12.61
N LEU A 34 9.65 18.30 11.51
CA LEU A 34 9.91 17.88 10.12
C LEU A 34 11.07 16.88 9.89
N PRO A 35 12.26 16.98 10.54
CA PRO A 35 13.37 16.06 10.31
C PRO A 35 13.12 14.64 10.85
N ASN A 36 12.51 14.54 12.03
CA ASN A 36 12.29 13.27 12.72
C ASN A 36 11.13 12.47 12.09
N LYS A 37 10.14 13.14 11.49
CA LYS A 37 9.03 12.51 10.73
C LYS A 37 9.53 11.63 9.58
N LYS A 38 10.64 11.99 8.93
CA LYS A 38 11.23 11.20 7.84
C LYS A 38 11.89 9.90 8.31
N ILE A 39 12.49 9.92 9.51
CA ILE A 39 13.20 8.77 10.06
C ILE A 39 12.18 7.73 10.56
N ILE A 40 11.15 8.18 11.28
CA ILE A 40 10.06 7.32 11.78
C ILE A 40 9.30 6.66 10.63
N ARG A 41 8.91 7.44 9.60
CA ARG A 41 8.28 6.87 8.39
C ARG A 41 9.12 5.79 7.73
N ARG A 42 10.44 5.99 7.63
CA ARG A 42 11.35 4.98 7.05
C ARG A 42 11.46 3.71 7.90
N ALA A 43 11.31 3.82 9.22
CA ALA A 43 11.30 2.67 10.13
C ALA A 43 9.99 1.88 10.01
N GLU A 44 8.83 2.56 10.05
CA GLU A 44 7.52 1.95 9.83
C GLU A 44 7.44 1.25 8.46
N GLU A 45 7.91 1.90 7.39
CA GLU A 45 7.96 1.32 6.03
C GLU A 45 8.74 -0.01 5.95
N ARG A 46 9.61 -0.31 6.92
CA ARG A 46 10.36 -1.58 6.97
C ARG A 46 9.57 -2.70 7.62
N GLU A 47 8.69 -2.40 8.58
CA GLU A 47 7.83 -3.37 9.28
C GLU A 47 6.48 -3.62 8.59
N VAL A 48 6.06 -2.74 7.67
CA VAL A 48 4.73 -2.80 7.06
C VAL A 48 4.55 -4.04 6.17
N LYS A 49 3.36 -4.65 6.27
CA LYS A 49 2.91 -5.77 5.44
C LYS A 49 3.13 -5.48 3.95
N ARG A 50 3.72 -6.46 3.28
CA ARG A 50 4.07 -6.43 1.86
C ARG A 50 3.04 -7.22 1.06
N TYR A 51 2.65 -6.66 -0.08
CA TYR A 51 1.69 -7.22 -1.00
C TYR A 51 2.37 -7.45 -2.35
N ASN A 52 2.15 -8.62 -2.93
CA ASN A 52 2.59 -8.89 -4.30
C ASN A 52 1.64 -8.23 -5.32
N LEU A 53 2.02 -8.26 -6.60
CA LEU A 53 1.25 -7.68 -7.70
C LEU A 53 -0.22 -8.11 -7.73
N THR A 54 -0.49 -9.41 -7.50
CA THR A 54 -1.85 -9.96 -7.55
C THR A 54 -2.69 -9.45 -6.39
N GLN A 55 -2.13 -9.42 -5.18
CA GLN A 55 -2.80 -8.89 -3.99
C GLN A 55 -3.05 -7.39 -4.12
N ALA A 56 -2.04 -6.63 -4.55
CA ALA A 56 -2.18 -5.19 -4.78
C ALA A 56 -3.25 -4.87 -5.83
N ALA A 57 -3.27 -5.59 -6.96
CA ALA A 57 -4.29 -5.41 -8.00
C ALA A 57 -5.71 -5.67 -7.48
N LYS A 58 -5.89 -6.72 -6.66
CA LYS A 58 -7.18 -7.02 -6.02
C LYS A 58 -7.63 -5.90 -5.08
N ILE A 59 -6.73 -5.36 -4.26
CA ILE A 59 -7.05 -4.26 -3.32
C ILE A 59 -7.40 -2.98 -4.09
N ILE A 60 -6.63 -2.65 -5.14
CA ILE A 60 -6.85 -1.46 -5.99
C ILE A 60 -8.09 -1.62 -6.89
N ARG A 61 -8.63 -2.84 -7.00
CA ARG A 61 -9.76 -3.23 -7.87
C ARG A 61 -9.46 -2.98 -9.34
N VAL A 62 -8.30 -3.46 -9.80
CA VAL A 62 -7.86 -3.44 -11.20
C VAL A 62 -7.40 -4.82 -11.63
N SER A 63 -7.30 -5.06 -12.93
CA SER A 63 -6.69 -6.29 -13.43
C SER A 63 -5.19 -6.32 -13.11
N ARG A 64 -4.64 -7.53 -12.90
CA ARG A 64 -3.19 -7.71 -12.69
C ARG A 64 -2.38 -7.12 -13.85
N GLN A 65 -2.88 -7.30 -15.08
CA GLN A 65 -2.29 -6.76 -16.29
C GLN A 65 -2.36 -5.23 -16.31
N GLY A 66 -3.46 -4.63 -15.84
CA GLY A 66 -3.59 -3.17 -15.75
C GLY A 66 -2.59 -2.56 -14.78
N LEU A 67 -2.45 -3.15 -13.58
CA LEU A 67 -1.43 -2.71 -12.62
C LEU A 67 -0.01 -2.91 -13.18
N TYR A 68 0.23 -4.04 -13.86
CA TYR A 68 1.52 -4.29 -14.52
C TYR A 68 1.81 -3.25 -15.62
N TYR A 69 0.82 -2.88 -16.42
CA TYR A 69 0.93 -1.83 -17.43
C TYR A 69 1.30 -0.48 -16.83
N TRP A 70 0.73 -0.11 -15.68
CA TRP A 70 1.13 1.13 -14.98
C TRP A 70 2.58 1.09 -14.52
N ILE A 71 3.10 -0.08 -14.11
CA ILE A 71 4.50 -0.26 -13.78
C ILE A 71 5.39 -0.08 -15.01
N THR A 72 5.05 -0.74 -16.13
CA THR A 72 5.86 -0.66 -17.35
C THR A 72 5.87 0.73 -17.97
N LYS A 73 4.78 1.50 -17.82
CA LYS A 73 4.72 2.91 -18.22
C LYS A 73 5.36 3.88 -17.22
N GLY A 74 5.87 3.38 -16.09
CA GLY A 74 6.52 4.19 -15.07
C GLY A 74 5.58 5.08 -14.25
N LEU A 75 4.26 4.88 -14.38
CA LEU A 75 3.23 5.59 -13.61
C LEU A 75 3.23 5.14 -12.15
N VAL A 76 3.59 3.88 -11.91
CA VAL A 76 3.74 3.29 -10.57
C VAL A 76 5.13 2.66 -10.46
N LYS A 77 5.85 2.97 -9.39
CA LYS A 77 7.20 2.43 -9.15
C LYS A 77 7.22 1.64 -7.83
N PRO A 78 6.91 0.33 -7.87
CA PRO A 78 6.96 -0.51 -6.68
C PRO A 78 8.40 -0.77 -6.26
N ARG A 79 8.58 -1.15 -4.99
CA ARG A 79 9.84 -1.76 -4.56
C ARG A 79 9.96 -3.15 -5.18
N ARG A 80 11.17 -3.71 -5.15
CA ARG A 80 11.43 -5.06 -5.62
C ARG A 80 11.97 -5.93 -4.49
N ASP A 81 11.56 -7.19 -4.46
CA ASP A 81 12.14 -8.17 -3.55
C ASP A 81 13.48 -8.72 -4.07
N TYR A 82 14.05 -9.68 -3.35
CA TYR A 82 15.31 -10.33 -3.73
C TYR A 82 15.24 -11.13 -5.05
N ARG A 83 14.03 -11.39 -5.58
CA ARG A 83 13.79 -12.08 -6.85
C ARG A 83 13.40 -11.09 -7.96
N ASP A 84 13.57 -9.80 -7.73
CA ASP A 84 13.18 -8.72 -8.63
C ASP A 84 11.66 -8.62 -8.87
N TYR A 85 10.81 -9.23 -8.03
CA TYR A 85 9.36 -9.11 -8.17
C TYR A 85 8.83 -7.81 -7.57
N PRO A 86 7.80 -7.18 -8.17
CA PRO A 86 7.19 -5.97 -7.63
C PRO A 86 6.46 -6.25 -6.32
N VAL A 87 6.78 -5.44 -5.32
CA VAL A 87 6.22 -5.49 -3.98
C VAL A 87 5.70 -4.12 -3.58
N PHE A 88 4.51 -4.12 -3.00
CA PHE A 88 3.78 -2.95 -2.58
C PHE A 88 3.59 -2.96 -1.08
N THR A 89 3.72 -1.79 -0.47
CA THR A 89 3.26 -1.56 0.91
C THR A 89 1.83 -1.03 0.91
N VAL A 90 1.20 -1.00 2.08
CA VAL A 90 -0.10 -0.32 2.28
C VAL A 90 -0.05 1.12 1.76
N PHE A 91 1.06 1.83 2.02
CA PHE A 91 1.29 3.21 1.58
C PHE A 91 1.38 3.35 0.07
N ASP A 92 2.01 2.40 -0.62
CA ASP A 92 2.10 2.44 -2.08
C ASP A 92 0.71 2.27 -2.69
N ILE A 93 -0.07 1.31 -2.16
CA ILE A 93 -1.46 1.08 -2.57
C ILE A 93 -2.32 2.33 -2.34
N GLU A 94 -2.18 2.98 -1.18
CA GLU A 94 -2.87 4.24 -0.86
C GLU A 94 -2.58 5.33 -1.89
N LYS A 95 -1.29 5.56 -2.19
CA LYS A 95 -0.87 6.56 -3.17
C LYS A 95 -1.47 6.28 -4.54
N ILE A 96 -1.48 5.02 -4.97
CA ILE A 96 -2.06 4.62 -6.25
C ILE A 96 -3.56 4.89 -6.28
N ILE A 97 -4.29 4.56 -5.20
CA ILE A 97 -5.75 4.82 -5.12
C ILE A 97 -6.03 6.32 -5.16
N LYS A 98 -5.30 7.14 -4.39
CA LYS A 98 -5.46 8.59 -4.39
C LYS A 98 -5.18 9.20 -5.76
N TRP A 99 -4.08 8.79 -6.39
CA TRP A 99 -3.72 9.23 -7.74
C TRP A 99 -4.81 8.85 -8.75
N ARG A 100 -5.28 7.60 -8.74
CA ARG A 100 -6.36 7.15 -9.63
C ARG A 100 -7.63 7.98 -9.46
N ASN A 101 -8.01 8.29 -8.22
CA ASN A 101 -9.19 9.10 -7.93
C ASN A 101 -9.01 10.60 -8.28
N SER A 102 -7.78 11.07 -8.43
CA SER A 102 -7.47 12.44 -8.84
C SER A 102 -7.54 12.67 -10.35
N ILE A 103 -7.43 11.59 -11.14
CA ILE A 103 -7.61 11.63 -12.59
C ILE A 103 -9.11 11.49 -12.84
N LYS A 104 -9.81 12.61 -12.87
CA LYS A 104 -11.20 12.70 -13.36
C LYS A 104 -11.22 12.72 -14.88
#